data_AF-A0A268TNS6-F1
#
_entry.id   AF-A0A268TNS6-F1
#
_cell.length_a   1.000
_cell.length_b   1.000
_cell.length_c   1.000
_cell.angle_alpha   90.00
_cell.angle_beta   90.00
_cell.angle_gamma   90.00
#
_symmetry.space_group_name_H-M   'P 1'
#
loop_
_entity.id
_entity.type
_entity.pdbx_description
1 polymer ?
#
loop_
_entity_poly.entity_id
_entity_poly.type
_entity_poly.pdbx_seq_one_letter_code
_entity_poly.pdbx_strand_id
1 'polypeptide(L)'
;MIGKIFLALTLPLFFYGAVDLDVEKDLDYISKNIGGDALLLEATLYEQGSAEQGIEPNLNRAFEVYAKLYKQGNPVAAYKLGMLAWGIEQDSKSYDNKLKGILKKTDGLSPIAYFEKGAHMNSSYRYQTITPLLREVWGIYTFAKEDYAKTIEILSDPSVSDFSVAQLYMAFAYLELKQTELANLFLNRACNNPNKKEQVAAFCADSSSLERIKLGE
;
A
#
# COMPACT_ATOMS: atom_id res chain seq x y z
N MET A 1 -1.34 37.90 22.72
CA MET A 1 -1.47 37.20 21.43
C MET A 1 -0.70 35.88 21.55
N ILE A 2 -1.31 34.93 22.25
CA ILE A 2 -1.03 33.49 22.47
C ILE A 2 -2.16 33.13 23.43
N GLY A 3 -3.17 32.41 22.97
CA GLY A 3 -4.39 32.19 23.76
C GLY A 3 -5.59 31.94 22.88
N LYS A 4 -5.58 30.80 22.17
CA LYS A 4 -6.75 30.18 21.54
C LYS A 4 -6.53 28.74 21.04
N ILE A 5 -5.42 28.08 21.41
CA ILE A 5 -5.13 26.68 21.01
C ILE A 5 -5.32 25.68 22.16
N PHE A 6 -5.59 26.14 23.39
CA PHE A 6 -5.82 25.28 24.55
C PHE A 6 -7.26 25.40 25.04
N LEU A 7 -8.22 24.71 24.42
CA LEU A 7 -9.50 24.30 25.03
C LEU A 7 -10.35 23.52 24.01
N ALA A 8 -10.05 22.22 23.84
CA ALA A 8 -10.97 21.28 23.19
C ALA A 8 -10.74 19.82 23.63
N LEU A 9 -10.29 19.60 24.87
CA LEU A 9 -10.19 18.26 25.46
C LEU A 9 -10.61 18.34 26.93
N THR A 10 -11.92 18.49 27.15
CA THR A 10 -12.69 17.94 28.29
C THR A 10 -14.11 18.48 28.24
N LEU A 11 -15.11 17.58 28.31
CA LEU A 11 -16.54 17.79 28.62
C LEU A 11 -17.50 18.13 27.45
N PRO A 12 -18.79 17.73 27.55
CA PRO A 12 -19.40 16.66 26.75
C PRO A 12 -20.37 17.15 25.68
N LEU A 13 -20.74 16.23 24.77
CA LEU A 13 -21.82 16.29 23.78
C LEU A 13 -22.98 17.21 24.19
N PHE A 14 -23.19 18.30 23.46
CA PHE A 14 -24.46 18.87 22.99
C PHE A 14 -24.21 20.31 22.51
N PHE A 15 -24.71 20.64 21.31
CA PHE A 15 -24.59 21.93 20.60
C PHE A 15 -23.23 22.25 19.94
N TYR A 16 -23.00 21.65 18.77
CA TYR A 16 -22.52 22.44 17.64
C TYR A 16 -23.58 22.36 16.54
N GLY A 17 -24.25 23.48 16.29
CA GLY A 17 -24.99 23.66 15.05
C GLY A 17 -24.05 23.40 13.87
N ALA A 18 -24.61 22.92 12.76
CA ALA A 18 -23.89 22.68 11.53
C ALA A 18 -22.97 23.88 11.23
N VAL A 19 -21.68 23.71 11.46
CA VAL A 19 -20.68 24.59 10.91
C VAL A 19 -20.75 24.30 9.41
N ASP A 20 -21.16 25.28 8.61
CA ASP A 20 -21.01 25.23 7.16
C ASP A 20 -19.50 25.16 6.88
N LEU A 21 -18.98 23.94 6.87
CA LEU A 21 -17.58 23.66 6.63
C LEU A 21 -17.40 23.66 5.12
N ASP A 22 -16.82 24.71 4.59
CA ASP A 22 -16.42 24.78 3.18
C ASP A 22 -15.16 23.93 2.99
N VAL A 23 -15.37 22.61 2.95
CA VAL A 23 -14.32 21.60 2.83
C VAL A 23 -13.41 21.92 1.64
N GLU A 24 -13.95 22.41 0.53
CA GLU A 24 -13.18 22.78 -0.66
C GLU A 24 -12.19 23.90 -0.38
N LYS A 25 -12.62 24.93 0.35
CA LYS A 25 -11.75 26.04 0.75
C LYS A 25 -10.69 25.62 1.76
N ASP A 26 -11.04 24.76 2.70
CA ASP A 26 -10.09 24.23 3.67
C ASP A 26 -9.02 23.35 2.99
N LEU A 27 -9.43 22.50 2.05
CA LEU A 27 -8.53 21.69 1.23
C LEU A 27 -7.65 22.55 0.31
N ASP A 28 -8.20 23.60 -0.31
CA ASP A 28 -7.41 24.55 -1.10
C ASP A 28 -6.36 25.25 -0.24
N TYR A 29 -6.74 25.73 0.96
CA TYR A 29 -5.81 26.33 1.91
C TYR A 29 -4.72 25.33 2.36
N ILE A 30 -5.13 24.11 2.71
CA ILE A 30 -4.24 23.01 3.09
C ILE A 30 -3.20 22.74 1.99
N SER A 31 -3.66 22.59 0.74
CA SER A 31 -2.81 22.26 -0.41
C SER A 31 -1.73 23.31 -0.65
N LYS A 32 -2.05 24.58 -0.36
CA LYS A 32 -1.16 25.73 -0.58
C LYS A 32 -0.22 26.00 0.59
N ASN A 33 -0.58 25.62 1.82
CA ASN A 33 0.09 26.14 3.03
C ASN A 33 0.64 25.07 3.99
N ILE A 34 0.17 23.82 3.96
CA ILE A 34 0.41 22.85 5.05
C ILE A 34 1.30 21.65 4.63
N GLY A 35 1.40 21.32 3.34
CA GLY A 35 2.32 20.30 2.82
C GLY A 35 1.72 18.89 2.66
N GLY A 36 2.59 17.90 2.44
CA GLY A 36 2.23 16.60 1.84
C GLY A 36 1.24 15.70 2.60
N ASP A 37 1.26 15.67 3.93
CA ASP A 37 0.35 14.78 4.68
C ASP A 37 -1.10 15.26 4.67
N ALA A 38 -1.31 16.57 4.51
CA ALA A 38 -2.64 17.13 4.46
C ALA A 38 -3.27 16.95 3.05
N LEU A 39 -2.44 16.89 2.00
CA LEU A 39 -2.86 16.40 0.68
C LEU A 39 -3.20 14.90 0.69
N LEU A 40 -2.55 14.10 1.55
CA LEU A 40 -2.88 12.67 1.67
C LEU A 40 -4.29 12.49 2.27
N LEU A 41 -4.68 13.35 3.21
CA LEU A 41 -6.04 13.40 3.73
C LEU A 41 -7.04 13.75 2.62
N GLU A 42 -6.76 14.77 1.81
CA GLU A 42 -7.61 15.12 0.65
C GLU A 42 -7.82 13.91 -0.28
N ALA A 43 -6.73 13.26 -0.67
CA ALA A 43 -6.79 12.13 -1.57
C ALA A 43 -7.62 10.98 -0.98
N THR A 44 -7.46 10.71 0.32
CA THR A 44 -8.22 9.65 1.02
C THR A 44 -9.70 9.99 1.12
N LEU A 45 -10.04 11.25 1.41
CA LEU A 45 -11.43 11.71 1.50
C LEU A 45 -12.17 11.56 0.17
N TYR A 46 -11.58 11.97 -0.95
CA TYR A 46 -12.22 11.76 -2.25
C TYR A 46 -12.14 10.32 -2.74
N GLU A 47 -11.20 9.51 -2.27
CA GLU A 47 -11.18 8.08 -2.60
C GLU A 47 -12.36 7.35 -1.94
N GLN A 48 -12.66 7.68 -0.68
CA GLN A 48 -13.67 6.97 0.13
C GLN A 48 -15.04 7.65 0.14
N GLY A 49 -15.09 8.96 -0.09
CA GLY A 49 -16.23 9.79 0.30
C GLY A 49 -16.34 9.95 1.83
N SER A 50 -17.23 10.84 2.26
CA SER A 50 -17.57 11.06 3.66
C SER A 50 -19.00 11.57 3.75
N ALA A 51 -19.95 10.67 4.06
CA ALA A 51 -21.37 11.02 4.19
C ALA A 51 -21.61 12.05 5.30
N GLU A 52 -20.85 11.97 6.40
CA GLU A 52 -20.94 12.92 7.53
C GLU A 52 -20.53 14.34 7.13
N GLN A 53 -19.61 14.47 6.16
CA GLN A 53 -19.12 15.74 5.65
C GLN A 53 -19.74 16.13 4.30
N GLY A 54 -20.69 15.34 3.79
CA GLY A 54 -21.32 15.57 2.48
C GLY A 54 -20.38 15.45 1.29
N ILE A 55 -19.30 14.66 1.40
CA ILE A 55 -18.30 14.48 0.36
C ILE A 55 -18.60 13.20 -0.42
N GLU A 56 -18.96 13.35 -1.69
CA GLU A 56 -19.12 12.21 -2.59
C GLU A 56 -17.75 11.66 -3.06
N PRO A 57 -17.60 10.34 -3.22
CA PRO A 57 -16.40 9.75 -3.80
C PRO A 57 -16.09 10.32 -5.19
N ASN A 58 -14.83 10.70 -5.40
CA ASN A 58 -14.30 11.18 -6.67
C ASN A 58 -12.89 10.64 -6.89
N LEU A 59 -12.81 9.43 -7.44
CA LEU A 59 -11.53 8.75 -7.72
C LEU A 59 -10.62 9.59 -8.62
N ASN A 60 -11.18 10.29 -9.62
CA ASN A 60 -10.39 11.12 -10.52
C ASN A 60 -9.64 12.22 -9.77
N ARG A 61 -10.30 12.89 -8.82
CA ARG A 61 -9.65 13.90 -7.98
C ARG A 61 -8.64 13.26 -7.02
N ALA A 62 -9.00 12.17 -6.36
CA ALA A 62 -8.10 11.46 -5.46
C ALA A 62 -6.78 11.09 -6.17
N PHE A 63 -6.87 10.51 -7.37
CA PHE A 63 -5.69 10.09 -8.13
C PHE A 63 -4.90 11.25 -8.76
N GLU A 64 -5.52 12.40 -9.03
CA GLU A 64 -4.77 13.63 -9.36
C GLU A 64 -3.93 14.11 -8.18
N VAL A 65 -4.46 14.02 -6.95
CA VAL A 65 -3.73 14.38 -5.73
C VAL A 65 -2.63 13.36 -5.43
N TYR A 66 -2.90 12.06 -5.54
CA TYR A 66 -1.86 11.03 -5.43
C TYR A 66 -0.74 11.23 -6.46
N ALA A 67 -1.04 11.57 -7.72
CA ALA A 67 -0.02 11.87 -8.72
C ALA A 67 0.88 13.06 -8.34
N LYS A 68 0.32 14.09 -7.69
CA LYS A 68 1.12 15.22 -7.16
C LYS A 68 2.02 14.76 -6.00
N LEU A 69 1.47 14.00 -5.05
CA LEU A 69 2.21 13.48 -3.90
C LEU A 69 3.34 12.53 -4.28
N TYR A 70 3.09 11.68 -5.28
CA TYR A 70 4.09 10.77 -5.82
C TYR A 70 5.30 11.52 -6.39
N LYS A 71 5.07 12.62 -7.11
CA LYS A 71 6.15 13.50 -7.61
C LYS A 71 6.94 14.18 -6.50
N GLN A 72 6.35 14.31 -5.31
CA GLN A 72 7.01 14.82 -4.09
C GLN A 72 7.71 13.72 -3.28
N GLY A 73 7.74 12.47 -3.77
CA GLY A 73 8.40 11.36 -3.08
C GLY A 73 7.56 10.74 -1.96
N ASN A 74 6.23 10.83 -2.04
CA ASN A 74 5.34 10.19 -1.06
C ASN A 74 5.12 8.69 -1.38
N PRO A 75 5.54 7.76 -0.52
CA PRO A 75 5.40 6.32 -0.78
C PRO A 75 3.94 5.83 -0.71
N VAL A 76 3.07 6.45 0.08
CA VAL A 76 1.63 6.08 0.08
C VAL A 76 1.01 6.35 -1.29
N ALA A 77 1.36 7.48 -1.91
CA ALA A 77 0.92 7.78 -3.26
C ALA A 77 1.49 6.80 -4.30
N ALA A 78 2.75 6.37 -4.14
CA ALA A 78 3.34 5.32 -4.97
C ALA A 78 2.54 4.02 -4.90
N TYR A 79 2.16 3.60 -3.68
CA TYR A 79 1.33 2.42 -3.48
C TYR A 79 -0.02 2.55 -4.20
N LYS A 80 -0.72 3.67 -4.01
CA LYS A 80 -2.04 3.91 -4.61
C LYS A 80 -1.98 3.90 -6.14
N LEU A 81 -1.01 4.58 -6.74
CA LEU A 81 -0.85 4.62 -8.20
C LEU A 81 -0.43 3.27 -8.77
N GLY A 82 0.43 2.52 -8.08
CA GLY A 82 0.81 1.16 -8.49
C GLY A 82 -0.38 0.19 -8.47
N MET A 83 -1.23 0.26 -7.45
CA MET A 83 -2.46 -0.53 -7.38
C MET A 83 -3.46 -0.14 -8.47
N LEU A 84 -3.61 1.15 -8.78
CA LEU A 84 -4.44 1.59 -9.92
C LEU A 84 -3.90 1.05 -11.24
N ALA A 85 -2.58 1.13 -11.46
CA ALA A 85 -1.93 0.60 -12.65
C ALA A 85 -2.17 -0.91 -12.77
N TRP A 86 -2.02 -1.65 -11.67
CA TRP A 86 -2.24 -3.09 -11.64
C TRP A 86 -3.70 -3.46 -11.94
N GLY A 87 -4.65 -2.73 -11.35
CA GLY A 87 -6.08 -2.91 -11.63
C GLY A 87 -6.42 -2.66 -13.10
N ILE A 88 -5.85 -1.61 -13.72
CA ILE A 88 -6.03 -1.31 -15.14
C ILE A 88 -5.41 -2.39 -16.04
N GLU A 89 -4.29 -2.97 -15.62
CA GLU A 89 -3.65 -4.07 -16.34
C GLU A 89 -4.51 -5.34 -16.32
N GLN A 90 -5.13 -5.65 -15.17
CA GLN A 90 -6.01 -6.80 -15.00
C GLN A 90 -7.35 -6.64 -15.72
N ASP A 91 -7.98 -5.47 -15.59
CA ASP A 91 -9.25 -5.17 -16.24
C ASP A 91 -9.33 -3.69 -16.65
N SER A 92 -8.75 -3.39 -17.81
CA SER A 92 -8.75 -2.03 -18.35
C SER A 92 -10.16 -1.46 -18.56
N LYS A 93 -11.19 -2.27 -18.79
CA LYS A 93 -12.54 -1.78 -19.13
C LYS A 93 -13.26 -1.19 -17.92
N SER A 94 -12.93 -1.64 -16.72
CA SER A 94 -13.51 -1.15 -15.46
C SER A 94 -13.02 0.24 -15.04
N TYR A 95 -12.03 0.81 -15.75
CA TYR A 95 -11.45 2.11 -15.42
C TYR A 95 -11.66 3.12 -16.54
N ASP A 96 -12.06 4.33 -16.16
CA ASP A 96 -12.25 5.43 -17.11
C ASP A 96 -10.93 5.89 -17.75
N ASN A 97 -11.04 6.63 -18.86
CA ASN A 97 -9.88 7.13 -19.59
C ASN A 97 -9.13 8.24 -18.84
N LYS A 98 -9.76 8.90 -17.87
CA LYS A 98 -9.14 9.98 -17.11
C LYS A 98 -8.12 9.40 -16.12
N LEU A 99 -8.46 8.32 -15.41
CA LEU A 99 -7.55 7.58 -14.54
C LEU A 99 -6.33 7.04 -15.32
N LYS A 100 -6.56 6.44 -16.50
CA LYS A 100 -5.48 6.01 -17.40
C LYS A 100 -4.60 7.18 -17.83
N GLY A 101 -5.21 8.33 -18.10
CA GLY A 101 -4.53 9.57 -18.47
C GLY A 101 -3.63 10.11 -17.34
N ILE A 102 -4.07 10.01 -16.09
CA ILE A 102 -3.28 10.40 -14.91
C ILE A 102 -2.00 9.55 -14.82
N LEU A 103 -2.11 8.23 -14.93
CA LEU A 103 -0.96 7.33 -14.90
C LEU A 103 0.01 7.60 -16.06
N LYS A 104 -0.49 7.75 -17.29
CA LYS A 104 0.33 8.07 -18.47
C LYS A 104 1.13 9.38 -18.33
N LYS A 105 0.60 10.37 -17.59
CA LYS A 105 1.28 11.65 -17.31
C LYS A 105 2.18 11.62 -16.07
N THR A 106 2.20 10.50 -15.37
CA THR A 106 3.00 10.29 -14.15
C THR A 106 4.20 9.42 -14.51
N ASP A 107 4.15 8.11 -14.28
CA ASP A 107 5.25 7.17 -14.62
C ASP A 107 4.76 6.02 -15.53
N GLY A 108 3.63 6.21 -16.22
CA GLY A 108 3.07 5.23 -17.14
C GLY A 108 2.12 4.24 -16.49
N LEU A 109 1.77 3.18 -17.23
CA LEU A 109 0.81 2.15 -16.80
C LEU A 109 1.49 0.92 -16.17
N SER A 110 2.82 0.95 -15.95
CA SER A 110 3.53 -0.17 -15.34
C SER A 110 3.43 -0.12 -13.82
N PRO A 111 2.88 -1.16 -13.15
CA PRO A 111 2.80 -1.21 -11.69
C PRO A 111 4.18 -1.21 -11.02
N ILE A 112 5.17 -1.92 -11.61
CA ILE A 112 6.54 -1.99 -11.09
C ILE A 112 7.15 -0.60 -10.93
N ALA A 113 6.95 0.29 -11.90
CA ALA A 113 7.50 1.65 -11.85
C ALA A 113 7.13 2.38 -10.54
N TYR A 114 5.90 2.18 -10.06
CA TYR A 114 5.43 2.79 -8.82
C TYR A 114 5.90 2.01 -7.58
N PHE A 115 5.80 0.68 -7.59
CA PHE A 115 6.16 -0.13 -6.42
C PHE A 115 7.66 -0.08 -6.12
N GLU A 116 8.50 -0.24 -7.14
CA GLU A 116 9.96 -0.16 -7.03
C GLU A 116 10.38 1.22 -6.53
N LYS A 117 9.98 2.29 -7.23
CA LYS A 117 10.35 3.66 -6.84
C LYS A 117 9.86 3.98 -5.43
N GLY A 118 8.63 3.59 -5.10
CA GLY A 118 8.06 3.75 -3.76
C GLY A 118 8.85 3.03 -2.67
N ALA A 119 9.31 1.80 -2.93
CA ALA A 119 10.14 1.02 -2.00
C ALA A 119 11.52 1.66 -1.73
N HIS A 120 11.96 2.56 -2.62
CA HIS A 120 13.19 3.33 -2.50
C HIS A 120 12.99 4.79 -2.05
N MET A 121 11.74 5.25 -1.86
CA MET A 121 11.48 6.61 -1.39
C MET A 121 11.97 6.79 0.06
N ASN A 122 12.51 7.98 0.34
CA ASN A 122 13.07 8.33 1.64
C ASN A 122 12.02 8.12 2.75
N SER A 123 12.24 7.09 3.55
CA SER A 123 11.42 6.77 4.71
C SER A 123 11.76 7.75 5.83
N SER A 124 11.16 8.95 5.78
CA SER A 124 10.91 9.67 7.02
C SER A 124 10.30 8.68 8.02
N TYR A 125 10.58 8.83 9.33
CA TYR A 125 10.04 7.93 10.38
C TYR A 125 8.53 7.62 10.18
N ARG A 126 7.80 8.61 9.64
CA ARG A 126 6.40 8.55 9.25
C ARG A 126 6.00 7.40 8.30
N TYR A 127 6.93 6.89 7.50
CA TYR A 127 6.68 5.93 6.42
C TYR A 127 7.43 4.61 6.58
N GLN A 128 7.93 4.31 7.78
CA GLN A 128 8.69 3.08 8.06
C GLN A 128 7.93 1.79 7.77
N THR A 129 6.58 1.83 7.73
CA THR A 129 5.73 0.66 7.45
C THR A 129 5.35 0.52 5.98
N ILE A 130 5.30 1.62 5.22
CA ILE A 130 4.81 1.59 3.84
C ILE A 130 5.89 1.19 2.84
N THR A 131 7.16 1.54 3.07
CA THR A 131 8.23 1.15 2.14
C THR A 131 8.52 -0.36 2.14
N PRO A 132 8.48 -1.09 3.28
CA PRO A 132 8.49 -2.55 3.27
C PRO A 132 7.26 -3.14 2.58
N LEU A 133 6.06 -2.59 2.81
CA LEU A 133 4.85 -3.06 2.13
C LEU A 133 4.96 -2.92 0.61
N LEU A 134 5.47 -1.79 0.13
CA LEU A 134 5.73 -1.57 -1.30
C LEU A 134 6.71 -2.59 -1.88
N ARG A 135 7.75 -2.95 -1.12
CA ARG A 135 8.70 -3.98 -1.53
C ARG A 135 8.07 -5.38 -1.55
N GLU A 136 7.25 -5.72 -0.57
CA GLU A 136 6.49 -6.97 -0.55
C GLU A 136 5.56 -7.07 -1.77
N VAL A 137 4.79 -6.01 -2.05
CA VAL A 137 3.87 -5.95 -3.21
C VAL A 137 4.62 -5.97 -4.53
N TRP A 138 5.78 -5.30 -4.64
CA TRP A 138 6.64 -5.40 -5.81
C TRP A 138 7.07 -6.85 -6.06
N GLY A 139 7.50 -7.57 -5.03
CA GLY A 139 7.87 -8.98 -5.15
C GLY A 139 6.70 -9.86 -5.58
N ILE A 140 5.51 -9.67 -4.99
CA ILE A 140 4.29 -10.41 -5.37
C ILE A 140 3.89 -10.13 -6.82
N TYR A 141 3.92 -8.87 -7.25
CA TYR A 141 3.63 -8.53 -8.64
C TYR A 141 4.65 -9.16 -9.59
N THR A 142 5.93 -9.13 -9.23
CA THR A 142 7.01 -9.75 -10.01
C THR A 142 6.83 -11.26 -10.12
N PHE A 143 6.37 -11.92 -9.04
CA PHE A 143 5.99 -13.33 -9.06
C PHE A 143 4.85 -13.61 -10.05
N ALA A 144 3.81 -12.77 -10.04
CA ALA A 144 2.70 -12.88 -10.99
C ALA A 144 3.10 -12.63 -12.46
N LYS A 145 4.31 -12.11 -12.70
CA LYS A 145 4.94 -11.99 -14.01
C LYS A 145 5.89 -13.13 -14.34
N GLU A 146 5.90 -14.18 -13.53
CA GLU A 146 6.70 -15.39 -13.69
C GLU A 146 8.22 -15.12 -13.64
N ASP A 147 8.64 -13.98 -13.10
CA ASP A 147 10.05 -13.67 -12.85
C ASP A 147 10.43 -14.11 -11.43
N TYR A 148 10.57 -15.41 -11.27
CA TYR A 148 10.81 -16.05 -9.97
C TYR A 148 12.19 -15.70 -9.37
N ALA A 149 13.20 -15.55 -10.22
CA ALA A 149 14.53 -15.17 -9.76
C ALA A 149 14.52 -13.75 -9.18
N LYS A 150 13.88 -12.79 -9.89
CA LYS A 150 13.76 -11.42 -9.40
C LYS A 150 12.84 -11.32 -8.19
N THR A 151 11.79 -12.15 -8.13
CA THR A 151 10.92 -12.27 -6.94
C THR A 151 11.74 -12.60 -5.70
N ILE A 152 12.60 -13.63 -5.78
CA ILE A 152 13.47 -14.05 -4.67
C ILE A 152 14.42 -12.91 -4.30
N GLU A 153 15.03 -12.26 -5.30
CA GLU A 153 15.92 -11.11 -5.06
C GLU A 153 15.22 -9.99 -4.26
N ILE A 154 14.02 -9.59 -4.67
CA ILE A 154 13.25 -8.51 -4.03
C ILE A 154 12.82 -8.90 -2.61
N LEU A 155 12.28 -10.11 -2.44
CA LEU A 155 11.70 -10.56 -1.17
C LEU A 155 12.74 -11.04 -0.14
N SER A 156 14.00 -11.24 -0.57
CA SER A 156 15.12 -11.53 0.33
C SER A 156 15.69 -10.27 1.00
N ASP A 157 15.18 -9.09 0.67
CA ASP A 157 15.60 -7.84 1.31
C ASP A 157 15.30 -7.87 2.83
N PRO A 158 16.26 -7.47 3.68
CA PRO A 158 16.10 -7.53 5.14
C PRO A 158 14.89 -6.76 5.69
N SER A 159 14.35 -5.79 4.95
CA SER A 159 13.16 -5.04 5.37
C SER A 159 11.87 -5.85 5.30
N VAL A 160 11.84 -6.95 4.54
CA VAL A 160 10.63 -7.77 4.30
C VAL A 160 10.86 -9.27 4.41
N SER A 161 12.09 -9.77 4.44
CA SER A 161 12.39 -11.21 4.41
C SER A 161 11.81 -12.01 5.57
N ASP A 162 11.50 -11.33 6.68
CA ASP A 162 10.86 -11.91 7.86
C ASP A 162 9.33 -11.86 7.82
N PHE A 163 8.73 -11.27 6.79
CA PHE A 163 7.28 -11.27 6.62
C PHE A 163 6.80 -12.62 6.11
N SER A 164 5.74 -13.15 6.70
CA SER A 164 5.22 -14.48 6.34
C SER A 164 4.78 -14.55 4.88
N VAL A 165 4.28 -13.45 4.32
CA VAL A 165 3.85 -13.38 2.91
C VAL A 165 5.08 -13.40 2.00
N ALA A 166 6.10 -12.58 2.27
CA ALA A 166 7.36 -12.63 1.53
C ALA A 166 7.97 -14.06 1.53
N GLN A 167 8.02 -14.69 2.70
CA GLN A 167 8.50 -16.08 2.84
C GLN A 167 7.67 -17.07 2.02
N LEU A 168 6.34 -16.93 2.03
CA LEU A 168 5.45 -17.80 1.25
C LEU A 168 5.69 -17.65 -0.25
N TYR A 169 5.78 -16.42 -0.77
CA TYR A 169 6.03 -16.18 -2.19
C TYR A 169 7.45 -16.58 -2.61
N MET A 170 8.45 -16.44 -1.74
CA MET A 170 9.77 -17.01 -1.98
C MET A 170 9.71 -18.53 -2.06
N ALA A 171 8.94 -19.20 -1.20
CA ALA A 171 8.76 -20.65 -1.27
C ALA A 171 8.17 -21.08 -2.62
N PHE A 172 7.13 -20.38 -3.09
CA PHE A 172 6.54 -20.63 -4.41
C PHE A 172 7.54 -20.37 -5.54
N ALA A 173 8.28 -19.27 -5.50
CA ALA A 173 9.31 -18.96 -6.50
C ALA A 173 10.41 -20.04 -6.56
N TYR A 174 10.89 -20.53 -5.42
CA TYR A 174 11.84 -21.63 -5.38
C TYR A 174 11.26 -22.94 -5.93
N LEU A 175 9.97 -23.20 -5.68
CA LEU A 175 9.28 -24.38 -6.20
C LEU A 175 9.21 -24.35 -7.74
N GLU A 176 8.85 -23.20 -8.32
CA GLU A 176 8.83 -22.99 -9.78
C GLU A 176 10.21 -23.16 -10.41
N LEU A 177 11.27 -22.77 -9.69
CA LEU A 177 12.66 -22.98 -10.07
C LEU A 177 13.19 -24.39 -9.77
N LYS A 178 12.33 -25.31 -9.32
CA LYS A 178 12.66 -26.71 -8.97
C LYS A 178 13.70 -26.84 -7.85
N GLN A 179 13.77 -25.85 -6.95
CA GLN A 179 14.65 -25.82 -5.78
C GLN A 179 13.87 -26.27 -4.54
N THR A 180 13.45 -27.53 -4.51
CA THR A 180 12.50 -28.08 -3.53
C THR A 180 12.94 -27.92 -2.07
N GLU A 181 14.23 -28.10 -1.77
CA GLU A 181 14.76 -27.94 -0.41
C GLU A 181 14.57 -26.50 0.11
N LEU A 182 14.86 -25.51 -0.73
CA LEU A 182 14.69 -24.11 -0.39
C LEU A 182 13.20 -23.72 -0.34
N ALA A 183 12.39 -24.26 -1.26
CA ALA A 183 10.95 -24.09 -1.21
C ALA A 183 10.38 -24.56 0.13
N ASN A 184 10.73 -25.78 0.56
CA ASN A 184 10.30 -26.35 1.83
C ASN A 184 10.79 -25.53 3.04
N LEU A 185 12.04 -25.06 3.01
CA LEU A 185 12.58 -24.20 4.06
C LEU A 185 11.76 -22.93 4.24
N PHE A 186 11.49 -22.19 3.15
CA PHE A 186 10.74 -20.93 3.21
C PHE A 186 9.25 -21.14 3.52
N LEU A 187 8.67 -22.25 3.04
CA LEU A 187 7.31 -22.62 3.36
C LEU A 187 7.15 -22.90 4.86
N ASN A 188 8.11 -23.64 5.45
CA ASN A 188 8.15 -23.90 6.87
C ASN A 188 8.28 -22.60 7.69
N ARG A 189 9.17 -21.69 7.26
CA ARG A 189 9.31 -20.35 7.86
C ARG A 189 8.00 -19.56 7.81
N ALA A 190 7.34 -19.50 6.66
CA ALA A 190 6.08 -18.78 6.49
C ALA A 190 4.98 -19.31 7.43
N CYS A 191 4.80 -20.63 7.50
CA CYS A 191 3.74 -21.25 8.31
C CYS A 191 4.01 -21.17 9.82
N ASN A 192 5.28 -21.22 10.23
CA ASN A 192 5.68 -21.09 11.63
C ASN A 192 6.01 -19.66 12.06
N ASN A 193 5.84 -18.68 11.18
CA ASN A 193 6.06 -17.28 11.51
C ASN A 193 5.09 -16.84 12.64
N PRO A 194 5.59 -16.28 13.76
CA PRO A 194 4.75 -15.87 14.88
C PRO A 194 3.81 -14.71 14.52
N ASN A 195 4.17 -13.92 13.52
CA ASN A 195 3.40 -12.77 13.04
C ASN A 195 2.71 -13.05 11.70
N LYS A 196 2.45 -14.33 11.37
CA LYS A 196 1.87 -14.68 10.07
C LYS A 196 0.53 -14.00 9.83
N LYS A 197 0.36 -13.48 8.62
CA LYS A 197 -0.90 -12.87 8.17
C LYS A 197 -2.00 -13.94 8.06
N GLU A 198 -3.24 -13.52 8.22
CA GLU A 198 -4.41 -14.41 8.18
C GLU A 198 -4.46 -15.26 6.91
N GLN A 199 -4.15 -14.67 5.74
CA GLN A 199 -4.16 -15.41 4.48
C GLN A 199 -3.10 -16.53 4.45
N VAL A 200 -1.93 -16.30 5.05
CA VAL A 200 -0.88 -17.31 5.18
C VAL A 200 -1.30 -18.39 6.18
N ALA A 201 -1.92 -18.01 7.29
CA ALA A 201 -2.45 -18.95 8.27
C ALA A 201 -3.51 -19.89 7.65
N ALA A 202 -4.44 -19.34 6.87
CA ALA A 202 -5.45 -20.10 6.15
C ALA A 202 -4.80 -21.07 5.15
N PHE A 203 -3.88 -20.58 4.31
CA PHE A 203 -3.12 -21.43 3.38
C PHE A 203 -2.42 -22.60 4.08
N CYS A 204 -1.74 -22.33 5.21
CA CYS A 204 -1.01 -23.34 5.96
C CYS A 204 -1.93 -24.35 6.69
N ALA A 205 -3.17 -23.97 7.01
CA ALA A 205 -4.14 -24.87 7.63
C ALA A 205 -4.70 -25.89 6.62
N ASP A 206 -4.91 -25.46 5.38
CA ASP A 206 -5.52 -26.27 4.32
C ASP A 206 -4.49 -27.11 3.53
N SER A 207 -3.19 -26.84 3.69
CA SER A 207 -2.14 -27.58 3.02
C SER A 207 -1.86 -28.91 3.72
N SER A 208 -2.55 -29.97 3.26
CA SER A 208 -2.32 -31.36 3.66
C SER A 208 -0.93 -31.90 3.29
N SER A 209 -0.18 -31.17 2.46
CA SER A 209 1.13 -31.54 1.91
C SER A 209 2.31 -31.13 2.79
N LEU A 210 2.05 -30.34 3.84
CA LEU A 210 3.08 -29.96 4.79
C LEU A 210 3.29 -31.10 5.79
N GLU A 211 4.20 -32.03 5.48
CA GLU A 211 4.85 -32.80 6.54
C GLU A 211 5.47 -31.79 7.50
N ARG A 212 4.82 -31.62 8.66
CA ARG A 212 5.21 -30.65 9.68
C ARG A 212 6.50 -31.13 10.32
N ILE A 213 7.62 -30.89 9.65
CA ILE A 213 8.94 -31.06 10.26
C ILE A 213 9.02 -30.02 11.36
N LYS A 214 8.80 -30.47 12.60
CA LYS A 214 9.10 -29.69 13.79
C LYS A 214 10.59 -29.38 13.73
N LEU A 215 10.94 -28.12 13.49
CA LEU A 215 12.30 -27.65 13.73
C LEU A 215 12.50 -27.59 15.25
N GLY A 216 13.07 -28.67 15.81
CA GLY A 216 13.35 -28.79 17.24
C GLY A 216 13.27 -30.20 17.78
N GLU A 217 14.11 -31.11 17.26
CA GLU A 217 14.82 -32.13 18.04
C GLU A 217 16.29 -32.12 17.61
#